data_AF-A0A6C0DKH6-F1
#
_entry.id   AF-A0A6C0DKH6-F1
#
_cell.length_a   1.000
_cell.length_b   1.000
_cell.length_c   1.000
_cell.angle_alpha   90.00
_cell.angle_beta   90.00
_cell.angle_gamma   90.00
#
_symmetry.space_group_name_H-M   'P 1'
#
loop_
_entity.id
_entity.type
_entity.pdbx_description
1 polymer ?
#
loop_
_entity_poly.entity_id
_entity_poly.type
_entity_poly.pdbx_seq_one_letter_code
_entity_poly.pdbx_strand_id
1 'polypeptide(L)'
;MSQVCKTCKEDLSLDKFRTGLKSCKKCNYNKTKCEHGKEKKKCVICDGSGLCEHKKQKHACKVCNPEKYEMMHCQCGICKSSMVSKKSKYYPLCEPCFCQEYPDSPLSVNYKTKERYLFDEIKNRFSGVSMRLNKRVDNGCSGKKPDILIDKGIFSIIIECDENQHKNYECEEKRIMELFQDLGNRPLIVIRFNPDSYITNSVKYDGCFEDIKHLYQKKYYNLLPFEWCKRISVLEGLIKKYLMLDEIPSKEIVIEKLFYDGYRHIENIIYLKDLDEYTIKASYFDSELNHTLKIEKDENELYIKIEKGIVKIISKLQFDNRM
;
A
#
# COMPACT_ATOMS: atom_id res chain seq x y z
N MET A 1 -46.00 19.03 -27.59
CA MET A 1 -45.81 20.39 -27.04
C MET A 1 -44.35 20.79 -27.19
N SER A 2 -44.09 21.99 -27.70
CA SER A 2 -42.74 22.57 -27.87
C SER A 2 -42.61 23.88 -27.09
N GLN A 3 -41.37 24.33 -26.88
CA GLN A 3 -41.04 25.57 -26.19
C GLN A 3 -39.78 26.18 -26.81
N VAL A 4 -39.83 27.49 -27.04
CA VAL A 4 -38.66 28.26 -27.52
C VAL A 4 -37.65 28.47 -26.38
N CYS A 5 -36.39 28.10 -26.62
CA CYS A 5 -35.32 28.33 -25.67
C CYS A 5 -34.97 29.82 -25.56
N LYS A 6 -35.02 30.39 -24.35
CA LYS A 6 -34.66 31.80 -24.12
C LYS A 6 -33.23 32.15 -24.57
N THR A 7 -32.31 31.18 -24.57
CA THR A 7 -30.87 31.37 -24.83
C THR A 7 -30.48 31.13 -26.29
N CYS A 8 -30.75 29.95 -26.87
CA CYS A 8 -30.40 29.66 -28.28
C CYS A 8 -31.51 30.04 -29.27
N LYS A 9 -32.70 30.42 -28.79
CA LYS A 9 -33.88 30.80 -29.61
C LYS A 9 -34.46 29.68 -30.49
N GLU A 10 -33.93 28.46 -30.42
CA GLU A 10 -34.50 27.29 -31.08
C GLU A 10 -35.84 26.88 -30.43
N ASP A 11 -36.82 26.48 -31.25
CA ASP A 11 -38.03 25.80 -30.80
C ASP A 11 -37.76 24.30 -30.63
N LEU A 12 -37.91 23.81 -29.41
CA LEU A 12 -37.50 22.47 -29.01
C LEU A 12 -38.63 21.77 -28.26
N SER A 13 -38.67 20.45 -28.35
CA SER A 13 -39.59 19.63 -27.57
C SER A 13 -39.37 19.80 -26.05
N LEU A 14 -40.44 19.69 -25.26
CA LEU A 14 -40.40 19.94 -23.81
C LEU A 14 -39.41 19.03 -23.05
N ASP A 15 -39.08 17.82 -23.55
CA ASP A 15 -38.06 16.94 -22.95
C ASP A 15 -36.65 17.56 -22.97
N LYS A 16 -36.41 18.56 -23.82
CA LYS A 16 -35.15 19.32 -23.86
C LYS A 16 -35.04 20.37 -22.76
N PHE A 17 -36.06 20.53 -21.93
CA PHE A 17 -36.08 21.46 -20.80
C PHE A 17 -36.12 20.68 -19.48
N ARG A 18 -35.74 21.33 -18.38
CA ARG A 18 -36.09 20.85 -17.03
C ARG A 18 -37.37 21.57 -16.61
N THR A 19 -38.18 20.93 -15.78
CA THR A 19 -39.44 21.48 -15.28
C THR A 19 -39.25 22.90 -14.75
N GLY A 20 -40.03 23.86 -15.27
CA GLY A 20 -39.97 25.28 -14.88
C GLY A 20 -38.86 26.13 -15.51
N LEU A 21 -38.00 25.57 -16.38
CA LEU A 21 -36.91 26.34 -17.02
C LEU A 21 -37.28 26.84 -18.43
N LYS A 22 -36.94 28.11 -18.70
CA LYS A 22 -37.10 28.76 -20.01
C LYS A 22 -35.94 28.53 -20.98
N SER A 23 -34.83 27.95 -20.53
CA SER A 23 -33.64 27.64 -21.36
C SER A 23 -33.45 26.13 -21.46
N CYS A 24 -33.05 25.63 -22.63
CA CYS A 24 -32.87 24.20 -22.87
C CYS A 24 -31.70 23.63 -22.05
N LYS A 25 -31.68 22.31 -21.86
CA LYS A 25 -30.65 21.57 -21.12
C LYS A 25 -29.24 21.87 -21.64
N LYS A 26 -29.06 21.94 -22.97
CA LYS A 26 -27.78 22.28 -23.63
C LYS A 26 -27.29 23.69 -23.25
N CYS A 27 -28.17 24.70 -23.35
CA CYS A 27 -27.82 26.07 -22.98
C CYS A 27 -27.50 26.20 -21.49
N ASN A 28 -28.26 25.53 -20.61
CA ASN A 28 -27.98 25.50 -19.18
C ASN A 28 -26.67 24.78 -18.86
N TYR A 29 -26.36 23.69 -19.57
CA TYR A 29 -25.09 22.99 -19.47
C TYR A 29 -23.93 23.93 -19.82
N ASN A 30 -23.96 24.60 -20.98
CA ASN A 30 -22.91 25.53 -21.42
C ASN A 30 -22.76 26.76 -20.50
N LYS A 31 -23.85 27.19 -19.88
CA LYS A 31 -23.82 28.28 -18.89
C LYS A 31 -23.06 27.87 -17.62
N THR A 32 -23.27 26.65 -17.15
CA THR A 32 -22.81 26.18 -15.84
C THR A 32 -21.50 25.42 -15.87
N LYS A 33 -21.17 24.76 -16.98
CA LYS A 33 -19.95 23.99 -17.19
C LYS A 33 -18.95 24.77 -18.05
N CYS A 34 -17.65 24.62 -17.78
CA CYS A 34 -16.61 25.08 -18.70
C CYS A 34 -16.30 24.02 -19.76
N GLU A 35 -15.42 24.35 -20.71
CA GLU A 35 -14.92 23.42 -21.74
C GLU A 35 -14.28 22.15 -21.15
N HIS A 36 -13.75 22.21 -19.93
CA HIS A 36 -13.22 21.05 -19.18
C HIS A 36 -14.31 20.13 -18.58
N GLY A 37 -15.59 20.34 -18.89
CA GLY A 37 -16.71 19.54 -18.36
C GLY A 37 -16.99 19.73 -16.86
N LYS A 38 -16.24 20.60 -16.17
CA LYS A 38 -16.42 20.94 -14.75
C LYS A 38 -17.34 22.13 -14.59
N GLU A 39 -18.03 22.25 -13.46
CA GLU A 39 -18.78 23.48 -13.14
C GLU A 39 -17.81 24.66 -13.15
N LYS A 40 -18.14 25.76 -13.86
CA LYS A 40 -17.25 26.92 -14.02
C LYS A 40 -16.72 27.41 -12.67
N LYS A 41 -17.60 27.51 -11.66
CA LYS A 41 -17.25 27.93 -10.30
C LYS A 41 -16.34 26.97 -9.52
N LYS A 42 -16.18 25.71 -9.97
CA LYS A 42 -15.37 24.67 -9.30
C LYS A 42 -14.17 24.24 -10.15
N CYS A 43 -13.99 24.79 -11.34
CA CYS A 43 -12.91 24.37 -12.22
C CYS A 43 -11.58 25.00 -11.80
N VAL A 44 -10.60 24.16 -11.47
CA VAL A 44 -9.26 24.60 -11.06
C VAL A 44 -8.50 25.24 -12.22
N ILE A 45 -8.71 24.78 -13.45
CA ILE A 45 -8.02 25.31 -14.63
C ILE A 45 -8.56 26.70 -15.00
N CYS A 46 -9.87 26.93 -14.81
CA CYS A 46 -10.51 28.20 -15.11
C CYS A 46 -10.56 29.16 -13.91
N ASP A 47 -9.87 28.85 -12.82
CA ASP A 47 -9.91 29.62 -11.57
C ASP A 47 -11.32 29.99 -11.10
N GLY A 48 -12.18 28.96 -11.06
CA GLY A 48 -13.57 29.11 -10.67
C GLY A 48 -13.75 29.83 -9.33
N SER A 49 -14.69 30.78 -9.29
CA SER A 49 -14.96 31.66 -8.13
C SER A 49 -15.33 30.95 -6.81
N GLY A 50 -15.68 29.67 -6.86
CA GLY A 50 -15.95 28.82 -5.69
C GLY A 50 -14.69 28.19 -5.08
N LEU A 51 -13.51 28.41 -5.68
CA LEU A 51 -12.22 27.98 -5.17
C LEU A 51 -11.56 29.11 -4.35
N CYS A 52 -10.78 28.75 -3.35
CA CYS A 52 -9.86 29.68 -2.70
C CYS A 52 -8.49 29.68 -3.40
N GLU A 53 -7.59 30.55 -2.94
CA GLU A 53 -6.20 30.63 -3.43
C GLU A 53 -5.46 29.29 -3.38
N HIS A 54 -5.82 28.41 -2.44
CA HIS A 54 -5.29 27.04 -2.30
C HIS A 54 -5.88 26.04 -3.32
N LYS A 55 -6.62 26.51 -4.35
CA LYS A 55 -7.30 25.71 -5.38
C LYS A 55 -8.27 24.65 -4.83
N LYS A 56 -8.73 24.81 -3.59
CA LYS A 56 -9.76 23.98 -2.94
C LYS A 56 -11.09 24.71 -2.92
N GLN A 57 -12.21 23.98 -2.88
CA GLN A 57 -13.51 24.62 -2.68
C GLN A 57 -13.52 25.34 -1.33
N LYS A 58 -13.95 26.61 -1.31
CA LYS A 58 -13.84 27.50 -0.13
C LYS A 58 -14.29 26.81 1.16
N HIS A 59 -15.49 26.22 1.16
CA HIS A 59 -16.10 25.57 2.34
C HIS A 59 -15.41 24.27 2.82
N ALA A 60 -14.53 23.69 2.01
CA ALA A 60 -13.82 22.44 2.30
C ALA A 60 -12.31 22.68 2.50
N CYS A 61 -11.86 23.94 2.51
CA CYS A 61 -10.46 24.26 2.73
C CYS A 61 -10.17 24.31 4.24
N LYS A 62 -9.32 23.41 4.72
CA LYS A 62 -8.83 23.39 6.11
C LYS A 62 -8.17 24.70 6.54
N VAL A 63 -7.51 25.40 5.62
CA VAL A 63 -6.82 26.67 5.91
C VAL A 63 -7.80 27.83 5.99
N CYS A 64 -8.68 27.97 4.98
CA CYS A 64 -9.60 29.11 4.92
C CYS A 64 -10.82 28.98 5.85
N ASN A 65 -11.22 27.74 6.22
CA ASN A 65 -12.39 27.47 7.05
C ASN A 65 -12.12 26.28 8.00
N PRO A 66 -11.20 26.41 8.98
CA PRO A 66 -10.79 25.31 9.86
C PRO A 66 -11.97 24.74 10.65
N GLU A 67 -12.81 25.58 11.26
CA GLU A 67 -13.97 25.15 12.05
C GLU A 67 -14.92 24.29 11.23
N LYS A 68 -15.33 24.77 10.05
CA LYS A 68 -16.23 24.05 9.15
C LYS A 68 -15.59 22.76 8.62
N TYR A 69 -14.28 22.77 8.42
CA TYR A 69 -13.53 21.59 8.00
C TYR A 69 -13.56 20.50 9.08
N GLU A 70 -13.32 20.84 10.34
CA GLU A 70 -13.36 19.93 11.50
C GLU A 70 -14.78 19.48 11.85
N MET A 71 -15.79 20.35 11.68
CA MET A 71 -17.18 19.93 11.79
C MET A 71 -17.53 18.81 10.80
N MET A 72 -16.94 18.85 9.59
CA MET A 72 -17.21 17.90 8.51
C MET A 72 -16.24 16.71 8.47
N HIS A 73 -15.06 16.79 9.10
CA HIS A 73 -14.04 15.73 9.11
C HIS A 73 -13.53 15.48 10.53
N CYS A 74 -13.40 14.21 10.92
CA CYS A 74 -12.84 13.79 12.20
C CYS A 74 -11.59 12.95 12.00
N GLN A 75 -10.71 12.86 12.99
CA GLN A 75 -9.63 11.87 12.99
C GLN A 75 -10.22 10.46 12.98
N CYS A 76 -9.57 9.57 12.24
CA CYS A 76 -9.88 8.14 12.26
C CYS A 76 -9.89 7.61 13.70
N GLY A 77 -10.91 6.83 14.05
CA GLY A 77 -11.07 6.22 15.38
C GLY A 77 -9.86 5.39 15.83
N ILE A 78 -9.12 4.78 14.90
CA ILE A 78 -8.01 3.86 15.18
C ILE A 78 -6.66 4.51 14.91
N CYS A 79 -6.32 4.77 13.65
CA CYS A 79 -4.97 5.22 13.32
C CYS A 79 -4.67 6.67 13.74
N LYS A 80 -5.71 7.47 14.03
CA LYS A 80 -5.68 8.93 14.33
C LYS A 80 -4.95 9.82 13.29
N SER A 81 -4.30 9.23 12.30
CA SER A 81 -3.45 9.88 11.31
C SER A 81 -4.20 10.34 10.07
N SER A 82 -5.37 9.77 9.82
CA SER A 82 -6.23 10.09 8.67
C SER A 82 -7.42 10.95 9.11
N MET A 83 -7.76 11.97 8.31
CA MET A 83 -9.00 12.72 8.44
C MET A 83 -10.10 12.05 7.62
N VAL A 84 -11.24 11.82 8.27
CA VAL A 84 -12.38 11.07 7.75
C VAL A 84 -13.59 11.99 7.72
N SER A 85 -14.19 12.15 6.55
CA SER A 85 -15.46 12.88 6.43
C SER A 85 -16.54 12.20 7.27
N LYS A 86 -17.30 12.97 8.05
CA LYS A 86 -18.47 12.46 8.80
C LYS A 86 -19.59 11.93 7.89
N LYS A 87 -19.53 12.23 6.59
CA LYS A 87 -20.44 11.69 5.56
C LYS A 87 -19.91 10.42 4.89
N SER A 88 -18.69 10.01 5.20
CA SER A 88 -18.11 8.79 4.65
C SER A 88 -18.86 7.57 5.17
N LYS A 89 -19.11 6.59 4.29
CA LYS A 89 -19.66 5.28 4.70
C LYS A 89 -18.73 4.49 5.63
N TYR A 90 -17.46 4.90 5.74
CA TYR A 90 -16.46 4.29 6.61
C TYR A 90 -16.32 4.99 7.97
N TYR A 91 -16.94 6.16 8.15
CA TYR A 91 -16.88 6.90 9.42
C TYR A 91 -17.37 6.02 10.59
N PRO A 92 -16.69 6.03 11.76
CA PRO A 92 -15.63 6.96 12.20
C PRO A 92 -14.21 6.54 11.81
N LEU A 93 -14.04 5.49 11.01
CA LEU A 93 -12.73 4.98 10.60
C LEU A 93 -12.35 5.50 9.21
N CYS A 94 -11.06 5.55 8.92
CA CYS A 94 -10.62 5.70 7.55
C CYS A 94 -10.93 4.39 6.80
N GLU A 95 -11.15 4.46 5.49
CA GLU A 95 -11.38 3.27 4.65
C GLU A 95 -10.36 2.15 4.93
N PRO A 96 -9.06 2.45 5.13
CA PRO A 96 -8.11 1.46 5.58
C PRO A 96 -8.43 0.73 6.88
N CYS A 97 -8.57 1.46 7.98
CA CYS A 97 -8.88 0.87 9.28
C CYS A 97 -10.22 0.15 9.23
N PHE A 98 -11.22 0.68 8.52
CA PHE A 98 -12.51 0.00 8.37
C PHE A 98 -12.36 -1.39 7.73
N CYS A 99 -11.61 -1.50 6.63
CA CYS A 99 -11.45 -2.78 5.93
C CYS A 99 -10.66 -3.80 6.77
N GLN A 100 -9.76 -3.34 7.64
CA GLN A 100 -8.98 -4.18 8.55
C GLN A 100 -9.85 -4.73 9.69
N GLU A 101 -10.63 -3.87 10.34
CA GLU A 101 -11.44 -4.24 11.51
C GLU A 101 -12.71 -5.00 11.13
N TYR A 102 -13.25 -4.73 9.94
CA TYR A 102 -14.50 -5.33 9.47
C TYR A 102 -14.29 -6.02 8.13
N PRO A 103 -13.43 -7.04 8.05
CA PRO A 103 -13.08 -7.69 6.78
C PRO A 103 -14.30 -8.30 6.08
N ASP A 104 -15.27 -8.81 6.84
CA ASP A 104 -16.49 -9.44 6.31
C ASP A 104 -17.57 -8.43 5.86
N SER A 105 -17.36 -7.13 6.09
CA SER A 105 -18.34 -6.12 5.73
C SER A 105 -18.56 -6.06 4.21
N PRO A 106 -19.81 -5.91 3.73
CA PRO A 106 -20.08 -5.66 2.31
C PRO A 106 -19.45 -4.35 1.82
N LEU A 107 -19.07 -3.43 2.71
CA LEU A 107 -18.38 -2.18 2.37
C LEU A 107 -16.85 -2.31 2.25
N SER A 108 -16.27 -3.37 2.83
CA SER A 108 -14.83 -3.61 2.82
C SER A 108 -14.37 -4.05 1.43
N VAL A 109 -13.29 -3.45 0.95
CA VAL A 109 -12.66 -3.77 -0.33
C VAL A 109 -11.19 -4.14 -0.06
N ASN A 110 -10.58 -4.94 -0.93
CA ASN A 110 -9.14 -5.26 -0.87
C ASN A 110 -8.31 -4.04 -1.31
N TYR A 111 -8.38 -2.96 -0.57
CA TYR A 111 -7.62 -1.76 -0.87
C TYR A 111 -6.23 -1.88 -0.24
N LYS A 112 -5.21 -2.05 -1.09
CA LYS A 112 -3.79 -2.08 -0.68
C LYS A 112 -3.51 -3.08 0.44
N THR A 113 -4.20 -4.21 0.45
CA THR A 113 -4.12 -5.21 1.55
C THR A 113 -2.70 -5.74 1.71
N LYS A 114 -2.03 -6.15 0.62
CA LYS A 114 -0.64 -6.66 0.67
C LYS A 114 0.36 -5.61 1.13
N GLU A 115 0.24 -4.37 0.64
CA GLU A 115 1.05 -3.23 1.10
C GLU A 115 0.87 -2.97 2.61
N ARG A 116 -0.34 -3.15 3.15
CA ARG A 116 -0.59 -2.99 4.60
C ARG A 116 0.04 -4.08 5.42
N TYR A 117 -0.11 -5.35 5.02
CA TYR A 117 0.59 -6.46 5.67
C TYR A 117 2.09 -6.18 5.72
N LEU A 118 2.66 -5.71 4.60
CA LEU A 118 4.06 -5.31 4.54
C LEU A 118 4.38 -4.17 5.52
N PHE A 119 3.58 -3.10 5.51
CA PHE A 119 3.82 -1.95 6.37
C PHE A 119 3.70 -2.30 7.86
N ASP A 120 2.66 -3.02 8.27
CA ASP A 120 2.44 -3.38 9.66
C ASP A 120 3.58 -4.29 10.15
N GLU A 121 4.02 -5.24 9.33
CA GLU A 121 5.15 -6.13 9.65
C GLU A 121 6.45 -5.32 9.84
N ILE A 122 6.79 -4.43 8.91
CA ILE A 122 8.01 -3.62 9.00
C ILE A 122 7.93 -2.64 10.17
N LYS A 123 6.77 -1.98 10.38
CA LYS A 123 6.58 -1.06 11.50
C LYS A 123 6.73 -1.77 12.85
N ASN A 124 6.27 -3.01 12.97
CA ASN A 124 6.42 -3.80 14.18
C ASN A 124 7.89 -4.18 14.42
N ARG A 125 8.62 -4.61 13.39
CA ARG A 125 10.05 -4.99 13.49
C ARG A 125 10.99 -3.81 13.70
N PHE A 126 10.64 -2.64 13.16
CA PHE A 126 11.45 -1.42 13.17
C PHE A 126 10.73 -0.26 13.87
N SER A 127 10.14 -0.51 15.03
CA SER A 127 9.32 0.47 15.77
C SER A 127 10.06 1.76 16.15
N GLY A 128 11.38 1.71 16.27
CA GLY A 128 12.25 2.88 16.52
C GLY A 128 12.66 3.66 15.25
N VAL A 129 12.30 3.19 14.06
CA VAL A 129 12.64 3.85 12.79
C VAL A 129 11.48 4.74 12.35
N SER A 130 11.78 5.99 11.99
CA SER A 130 10.77 6.90 11.45
C SER A 130 10.41 6.51 10.02
N MET A 131 9.16 6.10 9.80
CA MET A 131 8.68 5.60 8.51
C MET A 131 7.42 6.34 8.06
N ARG A 132 7.28 6.52 6.74
CA ARG A 132 6.11 7.18 6.13
C ARG A 132 5.44 6.24 5.13
N LEU A 133 4.21 5.85 5.43
CA LEU A 133 3.36 5.04 4.55
C LEU A 133 2.54 5.90 3.60
N ASN A 134 2.57 5.61 2.28
CA ASN A 134 1.66 6.16 1.27
C ASN A 134 1.48 7.69 1.36
N LYS A 135 2.54 8.41 1.76
CA LYS A 135 2.55 9.87 1.93
C LYS A 135 3.35 10.50 0.81
N ARG A 136 2.99 11.74 0.45
CA ARG A 136 3.82 12.54 -0.45
C ARG A 136 5.15 12.83 0.23
N VAL A 137 6.22 12.86 -0.55
CA VAL A 137 7.49 13.40 -0.09
C VAL A 137 7.27 14.87 0.28
N ASP A 138 7.76 15.28 1.45
CA ASP A 138 7.60 16.68 1.88
C ASP A 138 8.34 17.59 0.90
N ASN A 139 7.69 18.68 0.50
CA ASN A 139 8.19 19.61 -0.51
C ASN A 139 8.40 19.01 -1.92
N GLY A 140 7.96 17.76 -2.16
CA GLY A 140 7.97 17.14 -3.48
C GLY A 140 6.95 17.76 -4.44
N CYS A 141 7.39 18.08 -5.65
CA CYS A 141 6.58 18.72 -6.69
C CYS A 141 5.79 17.71 -7.52
N SER A 142 6.27 16.47 -7.65
CA SER A 142 5.62 15.44 -8.48
C SER A 142 4.28 14.94 -7.90
N GLY A 143 4.13 15.05 -6.58
CA GLY A 143 2.99 14.52 -5.84
C GLY A 143 2.92 12.99 -5.77
N LYS A 144 3.99 12.29 -6.20
CA LYS A 144 4.18 10.84 -6.08
C LYS A 144 4.30 10.43 -4.60
N LYS A 145 3.92 9.18 -4.35
CA LYS A 145 3.87 8.59 -3.01
C LYS A 145 4.54 7.24 -3.07
N PRO A 146 5.65 7.00 -2.37
CA PRO A 146 6.15 5.66 -2.17
C PRO A 146 5.21 4.88 -1.23
N ASP A 147 5.24 3.55 -1.32
CA ASP A 147 4.49 2.70 -0.38
C ASP A 147 5.05 2.90 1.03
N ILE A 148 6.35 2.70 1.22
CA ILE A 148 7.04 2.94 2.50
C ILE A 148 8.31 3.74 2.23
N LEU A 149 8.48 4.86 2.92
CA LEU A 149 9.68 5.69 2.89
C LEU A 149 10.35 5.75 4.26
N ILE A 150 11.66 5.53 4.27
CA ILE A 150 12.57 5.78 5.39
C ILE A 150 13.58 6.84 4.93
N ASP A 151 13.63 7.97 5.63
CA ASP A 151 14.62 9.03 5.37
C ASP A 151 15.75 8.94 6.40
N LYS A 152 16.97 8.71 5.93
CA LYS A 152 18.20 8.59 6.74
C LYS A 152 18.98 9.91 6.78
N GLY A 153 18.48 10.98 6.17
CA GLY A 153 19.16 12.27 6.05
C GLY A 153 20.21 12.28 4.93
N ILE A 154 21.14 11.32 4.94
CA ILE A 154 22.21 11.20 3.92
C ILE A 154 21.77 10.46 2.65
N PHE A 155 20.78 9.58 2.76
CA PHE A 155 20.13 8.89 1.66
C PHE A 155 18.71 8.49 2.09
N SER A 156 17.91 7.95 1.17
CA SER A 156 16.56 7.47 1.46
C SER A 156 16.37 6.02 1.03
N ILE A 157 15.50 5.31 1.74
CA ILE A 157 15.09 3.94 1.41
C ILE A 157 13.59 3.95 1.10
N ILE A 158 13.22 3.49 -0.08
CA ILE A 158 11.86 3.23 -0.49
C ILE A 158 11.65 1.71 -0.53
N ILE A 159 10.54 1.24 0.02
CA ILE A 159 10.13 -0.17 -0.05
C ILE A 159 8.77 -0.20 -0.75
N GLU A 160 8.70 -0.87 -1.91
CA GLU A 160 7.46 -1.01 -2.71
C GLU A 160 6.99 -2.47 -2.71
N CYS A 161 5.68 -2.68 -2.54
CA CYS A 161 5.06 -3.99 -2.72
C CYS A 161 4.70 -4.16 -4.21
N ASP A 162 5.53 -4.89 -4.98
CA ASP A 162 5.40 -4.98 -6.44
C ASP A 162 4.84 -6.34 -6.87
N GLU A 163 3.52 -6.43 -6.94
CA GLU A 163 2.77 -7.66 -7.24
C GLU A 163 3.09 -8.23 -8.64
N ASN A 164 3.39 -7.38 -9.63
CA ASN A 164 3.49 -7.78 -11.04
C ASN A 164 4.92 -7.89 -11.57
N GLN A 165 5.92 -7.89 -10.68
CA GLN A 165 7.34 -7.80 -11.05
C GLN A 165 7.65 -6.68 -12.05
N HIS A 166 6.81 -5.66 -12.10
CA HIS A 166 7.01 -4.58 -13.03
C HIS A 166 7.06 -4.90 -14.53
N LYS A 167 6.31 -5.90 -15.00
CA LYS A 167 6.34 -6.28 -16.43
C LYS A 167 5.80 -5.20 -17.41
N ASN A 168 5.24 -4.09 -16.92
CA ASN A 168 4.85 -2.92 -17.73
C ASN A 168 5.86 -1.77 -17.56
N TYR A 169 6.78 -1.62 -18.51
CA TYR A 169 8.04 -0.88 -18.36
C TYR A 169 8.00 0.65 -18.55
N GLU A 170 6.99 1.23 -19.22
CA GLU A 170 7.19 2.55 -19.85
C GLU A 170 7.12 3.79 -18.93
N CYS A 171 6.63 3.69 -17.68
CA CYS A 171 6.31 4.89 -16.86
C CYS A 171 7.11 5.00 -15.54
N GLU A 172 7.93 4.02 -15.22
CA GLU A 172 8.31 3.78 -13.82
C GLU A 172 9.74 4.12 -13.47
N GLU A 173 10.64 4.05 -14.45
CA GLU A 173 11.90 4.77 -14.37
C GLU A 173 11.63 6.26 -14.16
N LYS A 174 10.68 6.82 -14.92
CA LYS A 174 10.23 8.20 -14.73
C LYS A 174 9.68 8.44 -13.32
N ARG A 175 8.88 7.52 -12.78
CA ARG A 175 8.37 7.61 -11.41
C ARG A 175 9.49 7.58 -10.36
N ILE A 176 10.49 6.70 -10.52
CA ILE A 176 11.64 6.63 -9.61
C ILE A 176 12.45 7.92 -9.71
N MET A 177 12.68 8.44 -10.91
CA MET A 177 13.39 9.71 -11.11
C MET A 177 12.65 10.89 -10.49
N GLU A 178 11.32 10.95 -10.63
CA GLU A 178 10.48 11.97 -9.97
C GLU A 178 10.58 11.88 -8.43
N LEU A 179 10.59 10.66 -7.88
CA LEU A 179 10.78 10.44 -6.44
C LEU A 179 12.19 10.82 -5.97
N PHE A 180 13.22 10.49 -6.75
CA PHE A 180 14.61 10.85 -6.49
C PHE A 180 14.78 12.38 -6.45
N GLN A 181 14.20 13.09 -7.42
CA GLN A 181 14.19 14.55 -7.46
C GLN A 181 13.41 15.14 -6.27
N ASP A 182 12.22 14.62 -5.96
CA ASP A 182 11.43 15.05 -4.81
C ASP A 182 12.17 14.84 -3.48
N LEU A 183 13.06 13.84 -3.40
CA LEU A 183 13.91 13.55 -2.23
C LEU A 183 15.23 14.36 -2.23
N GLY A 184 15.38 15.31 -3.15
CA GLY A 184 16.49 16.25 -3.22
C GLY A 184 17.72 15.72 -3.95
N ASN A 185 17.56 14.75 -4.85
CA ASN A 185 18.66 14.07 -5.56
C ASN A 185 19.67 13.38 -4.61
N ARG A 186 19.25 13.08 -3.38
CA ARG A 186 20.03 12.27 -2.44
C ARG A 186 19.98 10.80 -2.88
N PRO A 187 21.04 10.01 -2.65
CA PRO A 187 21.03 8.61 -3.03
C PRO A 187 19.77 7.89 -2.55
N LEU A 188 19.23 7.05 -3.43
CA LEU A 188 17.94 6.41 -3.25
C LEU A 188 18.07 4.90 -3.42
N ILE A 189 17.77 4.18 -2.36
CA ILE A 189 17.65 2.72 -2.39
C ILE A 189 16.17 2.38 -2.55
N VAL A 190 15.84 1.65 -3.60
CA VAL A 190 14.48 1.17 -3.89
C VAL A 190 14.49 -0.35 -3.73
N ILE A 191 13.86 -0.84 -2.65
CA ILE A 191 13.66 -2.26 -2.42
C ILE A 191 12.27 -2.63 -2.95
N ARG A 192 12.24 -3.47 -3.99
CA ARG A 192 11.00 -4.02 -4.53
C ARG A 192 10.78 -5.42 -4.01
N PHE A 193 9.64 -5.61 -3.37
CA PHE A 193 9.36 -6.81 -2.58
C PHE A 193 8.06 -7.47 -3.02
N ASN A 194 8.07 -8.80 -2.94
CA ASN A 194 6.89 -9.66 -2.93
C ASN A 194 6.00 -9.58 -4.17
N PRO A 195 6.51 -10.02 -5.34
CA PRO A 195 5.64 -10.30 -6.46
C PRO A 195 4.75 -11.53 -6.22
N ASP A 196 3.66 -11.58 -6.97
CA ASP A 196 2.64 -12.62 -6.90
C ASP A 196 3.16 -13.99 -7.35
N SER A 197 4.23 -13.99 -8.14
CA SER A 197 5.04 -15.18 -8.41
C SER A 197 6.37 -14.76 -9.03
N TYR A 198 7.32 -15.69 -9.07
CA TYR A 198 8.56 -15.56 -9.82
C TYR A 198 9.07 -16.91 -10.30
N ILE A 199 9.97 -16.87 -11.28
CA ILE A 199 10.58 -18.05 -11.88
C ILE A 199 12.09 -17.99 -11.68
N THR A 200 12.66 -19.02 -11.08
CA THR A 200 14.12 -19.19 -11.01
C THR A 200 14.49 -20.62 -11.36
N ASN A 201 15.53 -20.80 -12.16
CA ASN A 201 15.95 -22.11 -12.67
C ASN A 201 14.80 -22.95 -13.25
N SER A 202 13.91 -22.29 -14.02
CA SER A 202 12.71 -22.90 -14.63
C SER A 202 11.65 -23.42 -13.65
N VAL A 203 11.80 -23.14 -12.34
CA VAL A 203 10.81 -23.45 -11.30
C VAL A 203 10.02 -22.19 -10.97
N LYS A 204 8.69 -22.30 -10.97
CA LYS A 204 7.80 -21.22 -10.56
C LYS A 204 7.55 -21.30 -9.05
N TYR A 205 7.66 -20.17 -8.38
CA TYR A 205 7.34 -19.97 -6.98
C TYR A 205 6.17 -18.99 -6.89
N ASP A 206 5.11 -19.37 -6.18
CA ASP A 206 3.95 -18.50 -5.96
C ASP A 206 4.21 -17.48 -4.83
N GLY A 207 3.38 -16.45 -4.77
CA GLY A 207 3.41 -15.35 -3.81
C GLY A 207 3.07 -15.78 -2.38
N CYS A 208 3.06 -14.80 -1.47
CA CYS A 208 2.64 -15.03 -0.08
C CYS A 208 1.12 -15.02 0.12
N PHE A 209 0.33 -14.84 -0.95
CA PHE A 209 -1.11 -14.63 -0.85
C PHE A 209 -1.84 -15.58 -1.80
N GLU A 210 -2.77 -16.37 -1.26
CA GLU A 210 -3.66 -17.22 -2.04
C GLU A 210 -5.03 -16.56 -2.22
N ASP A 211 -5.61 -16.70 -3.41
CA ASP A 211 -6.97 -16.24 -3.68
C ASP A 211 -7.98 -17.21 -3.04
N ILE A 212 -8.74 -16.75 -2.04
CA ILE A 212 -9.91 -17.47 -1.55
C ILE A 212 -11.12 -17.12 -2.42
N LYS A 213 -11.77 -18.14 -2.98
CA LYS A 213 -13.04 -17.97 -3.70
C LYS A 213 -14.23 -17.77 -2.74
N HIS A 214 -14.77 -16.55 -2.80
CA HIS A 214 -16.15 -16.10 -2.62
C HIS A 214 -16.96 -16.49 -1.35
N LEU A 215 -16.98 -15.56 -0.40
CA LEU A 215 -18.23 -15.03 0.14
C LEU A 215 -18.59 -13.73 -0.62
N TYR A 216 -19.82 -13.62 -1.10
CA TYR A 216 -20.39 -12.42 -1.76
C TYR A 216 -19.60 -11.86 -2.95
N GLN A 217 -19.10 -12.71 -3.86
CA GLN A 217 -18.43 -12.27 -5.10
C GLN A 217 -17.17 -11.40 -4.90
N LYS A 218 -16.57 -11.38 -3.70
CA LYS A 218 -15.32 -10.69 -3.40
C LYS A 218 -14.13 -11.64 -3.46
N LYS A 219 -12.96 -11.11 -3.84
CA LYS A 219 -11.66 -11.77 -3.68
C LYS A 219 -11.23 -11.58 -2.22
N TYR A 220 -10.74 -12.60 -1.55
CA TYR A 220 -10.05 -12.47 -0.27
C TYR A 220 -8.66 -13.09 -0.43
N TYR A 221 -7.66 -12.57 0.28
CA TYR A 221 -6.32 -13.14 0.27
C TYR A 221 -6.09 -13.92 1.56
N ASN A 222 -5.72 -15.19 1.45
CA ASN A 222 -5.12 -15.92 2.56
C ASN A 222 -3.62 -15.66 2.57
N LEU A 223 -3.08 -15.16 3.68
CA LEU A 223 -1.63 -15.03 3.82
C LEU A 223 -1.04 -16.42 4.10
N LEU A 224 -0.07 -16.84 3.28
CA LEU A 224 0.71 -18.06 3.48
C LEU A 224 1.81 -17.79 4.52
N PRO A 225 1.69 -18.26 5.78
CA PRO A 225 2.54 -17.78 6.86
C PRO A 225 4.01 -18.17 6.67
N PHE A 226 4.27 -19.39 6.19
CA PHE A 226 5.64 -19.87 5.98
C PHE A 226 6.38 -19.06 4.91
N GLU A 227 5.76 -18.89 3.74
CA GLU A 227 6.37 -18.12 2.65
C GLU A 227 6.50 -16.65 3.04
N TRP A 228 5.51 -16.06 3.72
CA TRP A 228 5.60 -14.70 4.25
C TRP A 228 6.78 -14.51 5.19
N CYS A 229 6.91 -15.36 6.21
CA CYS A 229 8.02 -15.29 7.17
C CYS A 229 9.38 -15.40 6.50
N LYS A 230 9.54 -16.33 5.55
CA LYS A 230 10.76 -16.48 4.74
C LYS A 230 11.08 -15.21 3.97
N ARG A 231 10.09 -14.64 3.26
CA ARG A 231 10.29 -13.43 2.47
C ARG A 231 10.62 -12.21 3.33
N ILE A 232 9.90 -12.03 4.42
CA ILE A 232 10.11 -10.93 5.36
C ILE A 232 11.48 -11.01 6.02
N SER A 233 11.97 -12.20 6.36
CA SER A 233 13.31 -12.35 6.95
C SER A 233 14.42 -11.86 6.00
N VAL A 234 14.30 -12.16 4.70
CA VAL A 234 15.22 -11.66 3.68
C VAL A 234 15.13 -10.14 3.54
N LEU A 235 13.90 -9.61 3.48
CA LEU A 235 13.66 -8.17 3.41
C LEU A 235 14.24 -7.44 4.63
N GLU A 236 14.01 -7.97 5.83
CA GLU A 236 14.50 -7.42 7.08
C GLU A 236 16.03 -7.34 7.09
N GLY A 237 16.72 -8.41 6.69
CA GLY A 237 18.18 -8.41 6.57
C GLY A 237 18.69 -7.32 5.63
N LEU A 238 18.04 -7.13 4.49
CA LEU A 238 18.40 -6.09 3.54
C LEU A 238 18.13 -4.67 4.08
N ILE A 239 16.99 -4.45 4.72
CA ILE A 239 16.67 -3.17 5.38
C ILE A 239 17.72 -2.88 6.46
N LYS A 240 18.03 -3.85 7.33
CA LYS A 240 19.06 -3.72 8.38
C LYS A 240 20.42 -3.36 7.78
N LYS A 241 20.85 -4.05 6.72
CA LYS A 241 22.09 -3.74 6.01
C LYS A 241 22.16 -2.26 5.63
N TYR A 242 21.10 -1.72 5.02
CA TYR A 242 21.08 -0.31 4.62
C TYR A 242 20.93 0.63 5.80
N LEU A 243 20.15 0.29 6.83
CA LEU A 243 20.05 1.09 8.04
C LEU A 243 21.35 1.16 8.84
N MET A 244 22.23 0.17 8.71
CA MET A 244 23.56 0.15 9.34
C MET A 244 24.63 0.92 8.54
N LEU A 245 24.30 1.46 7.36
CA LEU A 245 25.24 2.32 6.64
C LEU A 245 25.34 3.69 7.31
N ASP A 246 26.58 4.07 7.60
CA ASP A 246 26.97 5.39 8.07
C ASP A 246 27.57 6.26 6.95
N GLU A 247 27.84 5.66 5.79
CA GLU A 247 28.39 6.32 4.61
C GLU A 247 27.34 6.47 3.50
N ILE A 248 27.54 7.46 2.64
CA ILE A 248 26.70 7.72 1.48
C ILE A 248 26.90 6.61 0.44
N PRO A 249 25.84 5.95 -0.06
CA PRO A 249 25.95 4.97 -1.13
C PRO A 249 26.64 5.56 -2.38
N SER A 250 27.57 4.81 -2.96
CA SER A 250 28.33 5.26 -4.14
C SER A 250 27.49 5.40 -5.41
N LYS A 251 26.37 4.67 -5.50
CA LYS A 251 25.40 4.77 -6.58
C LYS A 251 24.26 5.70 -6.17
N GLU A 252 23.90 6.62 -7.06
CA GLU A 252 22.78 7.55 -6.86
C GLU A 252 21.45 6.82 -6.70
N ILE A 253 21.20 5.77 -7.49
CA ILE A 253 19.99 4.96 -7.38
C ILE A 253 20.38 3.48 -7.36
N VAL A 254 19.94 2.78 -6.32
CA VAL A 254 20.12 1.34 -6.15
C VAL A 254 18.74 0.70 -6.17
N ILE A 255 18.51 -0.26 -7.05
CA ILE A 255 17.25 -1.01 -7.12
C ILE A 255 17.53 -2.46 -6.72
N GLU A 256 16.95 -2.88 -5.60
CA GLU A 256 17.03 -4.24 -5.08
C GLU A 256 15.72 -4.95 -5.36
N LYS A 257 15.78 -6.10 -6.04
CA LYS A 257 14.60 -6.88 -6.42
C LYS A 257 14.60 -8.19 -5.64
N LEU A 258 13.67 -8.32 -4.70
CA LEU A 258 13.53 -9.52 -3.87
C LEU A 258 12.43 -10.42 -4.41
N PHE A 259 12.75 -11.70 -4.63
CA PHE A 259 11.83 -12.73 -5.14
C PHE A 259 11.32 -12.45 -6.55
N TYR A 260 12.18 -11.96 -7.46
CA TYR A 260 11.87 -11.75 -8.89
C TYR A 260 12.33 -12.90 -9.77
N ASP A 261 11.98 -12.86 -11.06
CA ASP A 261 12.49 -13.81 -12.04
C ASP A 261 14.03 -13.80 -12.04
N GLY A 262 14.64 -14.98 -11.93
CA GLY A 262 16.09 -15.16 -11.77
C GLY A 262 16.63 -14.85 -10.37
N TYR A 263 15.76 -14.61 -9.39
CA TYR A 263 16.19 -14.42 -8.00
C TYR A 263 16.97 -15.65 -7.53
N ARG A 264 18.23 -15.43 -7.17
CA ARG A 264 19.05 -16.47 -6.57
C ARG A 264 18.56 -16.62 -5.14
N HIS A 265 17.93 -17.75 -4.87
CA HIS A 265 17.79 -18.20 -3.51
C HIS A 265 19.19 -18.24 -2.92
N ILE A 266 19.46 -17.32 -2.00
CA ILE A 266 20.49 -17.60 -1.04
C ILE A 266 19.90 -18.77 -0.27
N GLU A 267 20.47 -19.96 -0.44
CA GLU A 267 20.30 -21.07 0.48
C GLU A 267 20.91 -20.62 1.82
N ASN A 268 20.28 -19.62 2.43
CA ASN A 268 20.45 -19.35 3.82
C ASN A 268 19.71 -20.49 4.49
N ILE A 269 20.43 -21.60 4.67
CA ILE A 269 20.45 -22.27 5.96
C ILE A 269 20.26 -21.16 6.98
N ILE A 270 19.15 -21.20 7.71
CA ILE A 270 19.02 -20.40 8.93
C ILE A 270 20.19 -20.90 9.78
N TYR A 271 21.30 -20.16 9.78
CA TYR A 271 22.37 -20.41 10.72
C TYR A 271 21.80 -20.02 12.08
N LEU A 272 21.19 -21.02 12.73
CA LEU A 272 20.85 -21.08 14.14
C LEU A 272 22.15 -21.12 14.98
N LYS A 273 23.16 -20.31 14.61
CA LYS A 273 24.51 -20.41 15.18
C LYS A 273 24.92 -19.21 16.03
N ASP A 274 24.22 -18.08 15.92
CA ASP A 274 24.58 -16.86 16.66
C ASP A 274 23.47 -16.30 17.55
N LEU A 275 22.49 -17.13 17.92
CA LEU A 275 21.41 -16.73 18.81
C LEU A 275 21.14 -17.88 19.77
N ASP A 276 21.99 -17.98 20.79
CA ASP A 276 21.73 -18.79 21.97
C ASP A 276 20.35 -18.39 22.52
N GLU A 277 19.42 -19.34 22.44
CA GLU A 277 18.03 -19.27 22.91
C GLU A 277 17.08 -18.36 22.11
N TYR A 278 16.28 -18.96 21.23
CA TYR A 278 14.93 -18.47 21.00
C TYR A 278 13.86 -19.51 21.31
N THR A 279 13.00 -19.10 22.23
CA THR A 279 11.57 -19.40 22.22
C THR A 279 10.95 -18.80 20.95
N ILE A 280 10.30 -19.62 20.12
CA ILE A 280 9.41 -19.12 19.08
C ILE A 280 8.22 -18.45 19.77
N LYS A 281 8.25 -17.13 19.94
CA LYS A 281 7.04 -16.36 20.25
C LYS A 281 6.30 -16.05 18.95
N ALA A 282 5.57 -17.05 18.46
CA ALA A 282 4.47 -16.79 17.54
C ALA A 282 3.29 -16.27 18.36
N SER A 283 3.06 -14.95 18.37
CA SER A 283 1.80 -14.41 18.84
C SER A 283 0.76 -14.60 17.74
N TYR A 284 0.12 -15.76 17.75
CA TYR A 284 -1.09 -16.03 16.97
C TYR A 284 -2.23 -15.26 17.64
N PHE A 285 -2.80 -14.28 16.95
CA PHE A 285 -4.12 -13.76 17.31
C PHE A 285 -5.15 -14.65 16.60
N ASP A 286 -5.47 -15.77 17.22
CA ASP A 286 -6.79 -16.36 17.10
C ASP A 286 -7.18 -16.93 18.46
N SER A 287 -8.32 -16.49 18.98
CA SER A 287 -8.67 -16.51 20.40
C SER A 287 -9.03 -17.89 20.97
N GLU A 288 -8.83 -19.00 20.27
CA GLU A 288 -9.26 -20.33 20.76
C GLU A 288 -8.34 -21.55 20.47
N LEU A 289 -7.08 -21.38 20.05
CA LEU A 289 -6.17 -22.54 19.88
C LEU A 289 -4.80 -22.32 20.53
N ASN A 290 -4.71 -22.71 21.80
CA ASN A 290 -3.44 -22.83 22.53
C ASN A 290 -2.61 -24.00 21.97
N HIS A 291 -1.84 -23.78 20.91
CA HIS A 291 -0.84 -24.75 20.47
C HIS A 291 0.52 -24.46 21.11
N THR A 292 1.00 -25.42 21.92
CA THR A 292 2.33 -25.36 22.55
C THR A 292 3.34 -25.98 21.58
N LEU A 293 4.34 -25.21 21.16
CA LEU A 293 5.46 -25.72 20.36
C LEU A 293 6.49 -26.35 21.30
N LYS A 294 6.71 -27.67 21.19
CA LYS A 294 7.84 -28.35 21.83
C LYS A 294 8.94 -28.57 20.79
N ILE A 295 10.12 -28.06 21.09
CA ILE A 295 11.35 -28.32 20.34
C ILE A 295 12.13 -29.35 21.15
N GLU A 296 12.37 -30.53 20.59
CA GLU A 296 13.16 -31.59 21.21
C GLU A 296 14.44 -31.78 20.39
N LYS A 297 15.57 -31.93 21.07
CA LYS A 297 16.89 -32.15 20.48
C LYS A 297 17.30 -33.58 20.79
N ASP A 298 17.58 -34.37 19.76
CA ASP A 298 18.24 -35.68 19.92
C ASP A 298 19.62 -35.60 19.25
N GLU A 299 20.56 -36.45 19.69
CA GLU A 299 22.01 -36.25 19.53
C GLU A 299 22.52 -36.09 18.09
N ASN A 300 21.69 -36.35 17.07
CA ASN A 300 22.05 -36.15 15.66
C ASN A 300 20.94 -35.50 14.80
N GLU A 301 19.82 -35.04 15.37
CA GLU A 301 18.69 -34.50 14.59
C GLU A 301 17.99 -33.32 15.29
N LEU A 302 17.59 -32.31 14.48
CA LEU A 302 16.71 -31.21 14.90
C LEU A 302 15.34 -31.42 14.25
N TYR A 303 14.30 -31.62 15.05
CA TYR A 303 12.92 -31.72 14.55
C TYR A 303 11.97 -30.86 15.38
N ILE A 304 11.00 -30.25 14.70
CA ILE A 304 9.87 -29.55 15.31
C ILE A 304 8.66 -30.48 15.20
N LYS A 305 8.16 -30.98 16.33
CA LYS A 305 6.99 -31.86 16.38
C LYS A 305 5.77 -31.05 16.82
N ILE A 306 4.76 -30.97 15.96
CA ILE A 306 3.47 -30.34 16.27
C ILE A 306 2.43 -31.45 16.44
N GLU A 307 1.88 -31.59 17.64
CA GLU A 307 0.88 -32.62 17.94
C GLU A 307 -0.52 -32.16 17.49
N LYS A 308 -0.88 -32.59 16.27
CA LYS A 308 -2.19 -32.52 15.58
C LYS A 308 -2.33 -31.40 14.53
N GLY A 309 -2.30 -31.82 13.26
CA GLY A 309 -2.48 -31.00 12.06
C GLY A 309 -1.23 -31.03 11.19
N ILE A 310 -1.19 -31.95 10.22
CA ILE A 310 0.05 -32.39 9.56
C ILE A 310 0.70 -31.27 8.75
N VAL A 311 1.92 -30.86 9.15
CA VAL A 311 2.94 -30.28 8.26
C VAL A 311 4.09 -31.28 8.18
N LYS A 312 4.46 -31.68 6.96
CA LYS A 312 5.53 -32.64 6.71
C LYS A 312 6.79 -31.87 6.26
N ILE A 313 7.82 -31.84 7.10
CA ILE A 313 9.16 -31.35 6.74
C ILE A 313 10.06 -32.56 6.56
N ILE A 314 10.69 -32.69 5.39
CA ILE A 314 11.72 -33.70 5.12
C ILE A 314 12.95 -32.95 4.64
N SER A 315 13.99 -32.85 5.47
CA SER A 315 15.34 -32.62 4.94
C SER A 315 16.31 -33.57 5.65
N LYS A 316 16.90 -34.47 4.86
CA LYS A 316 18.01 -35.33 5.26
C LYS A 316 19.30 -34.52 5.07
N LEU A 317 19.90 -34.01 6.13
CA LEU A 317 21.28 -33.50 6.07
C LEU A 317 22.21 -34.66 6.46
N GLN A 318 22.83 -35.31 5.47
CA GLN A 318 23.98 -36.16 5.72
C GLN A 318 25.19 -35.25 5.93
N PHE A 319 25.70 -35.20 7.16
CA PHE A 319 27.05 -34.73 7.40
C PHE A 319 28.01 -35.86 7.00
N ASP A 320 28.76 -35.69 5.91
CA ASP A 320 29.92 -36.54 5.66
C ASP A 320 31.03 -36.07 6.61
N ASN A 321 31.13 -36.73 7.75
CA ASN A 321 32.24 -36.56 8.68
C ASN A 321 33.48 -37.19 8.06
N ARG A 322 34.29 -36.40 7.38
CA ARG A 322 35.72 -36.70 7.23
C ARG A 322 36.55 -35.46 7.52
N MET A 323 37.39 -35.65 8.54
CA MET A 323 38.51 -34.81 8.94
C MET A 323 39.45 -34.49 7.78
#